data_AF-A0A756NH33-F1
#
_entry.id   AF-A0A756NH33-F1
#
_cell.length_a   1.000
_cell.length_b   1.000
_cell.length_c   1.000
_cell.angle_alpha   90.00
_cell.angle_beta   90.00
_cell.angle_gamma   90.00
#
_symmetry.space_group_name_H-M   'P 1'
#
loop_
_entity.id
_entity.type
_entity.pdbx_description
1 polymer ?
#
loop_
_entity_poly.entity_id
_entity_poly.type
_entity_poly.pdbx_seq_one_letter_code
_entity_poly.pdbx_strand_id
1 'polypeptide(L)'
;MEKWVRERSHVYVRHGGKTARRAMVKRLIAALNDIAANEKGVNAPSQIGRAHIHRYYTRHQGLSTTTLRDHFYAFRLLWELLNRPGEPPRPKNTGSAD
;
A
#
# COMPACT_ATOMS: atom_id res chain seq x y z
N MET A 1 11.37 4.95 4.75
CA MET A 1 10.08 4.70 4.05
C MET A 1 9.73 5.81 3.05
N GLU A 2 9.42 7.01 3.53
CA GLU A 2 8.84 8.09 2.71
C GLU A 2 9.69 8.50 1.48
N LYS A 3 10.99 8.74 1.68
CA LYS A 3 11.90 9.22 0.62
C LYS A 3 11.90 8.29 -0.60
N TRP A 4 12.08 6.99 -0.39
CA TRP A 4 12.08 5.96 -1.43
C TRP A 4 10.77 5.95 -2.25
N VAL A 5 9.62 6.06 -1.56
CA VAL A 5 8.30 6.07 -2.21
C VAL A 5 8.15 7.31 -3.06
N ARG A 6 8.50 8.50 -2.54
CA ARG A 6 8.40 9.75 -3.28
C ARG A 6 9.28 9.78 -4.54
N GLU A 7 10.52 9.31 -4.43
CA GLU A 7 11.47 9.25 -5.55
C GLU A 7 10.94 8.37 -6.69
N ARG A 8 10.39 7.20 -6.37
CA ARG A 8 9.87 6.26 -7.38
C ARG A 8 8.46 6.58 -7.86
N SER A 9 7.63 7.20 -7.01
CA SER A 9 6.28 7.63 -7.39
C SER A 9 6.28 8.87 -8.29
N HIS A 10 7.42 9.53 -8.49
CA HIS A 10 7.50 10.74 -9.31
C HIS A 10 7.05 10.48 -10.77
N VAL A 11 7.37 9.30 -11.31
CA VAL A 11 6.90 8.87 -12.64
C VAL A 11 5.38 8.67 -12.66
N TYR A 12 4.83 8.02 -11.62
CA TYR A 12 3.40 7.79 -11.48
C TYR A 12 2.60 9.10 -11.31
N VAL A 13 3.12 10.10 -10.59
CA VAL A 13 2.43 11.39 -10.35
C VAL A 13 2.47 12.31 -11.58
N ARG A 14 3.27 12.00 -12.62
CA ARG A 14 3.45 12.84 -13.82
C ARG A 14 2.26 12.82 -14.78
N HIS A 15 1.48 11.74 -14.82
CA HIS A 15 0.28 11.67 -15.67
C HIS A 15 -0.95 12.26 -14.95
N GLY A 16 -1.80 13.00 -15.67
CA GLY A 16 -2.89 13.84 -15.12
C GLY A 16 -3.70 13.18 -14.01
N GLY A 17 -3.75 13.84 -12.84
CA GLY A 17 -4.34 13.32 -11.59
C GLY A 17 -3.55 13.63 -10.31
N LYS A 18 -2.83 14.76 -10.28
CA LYS A 18 -1.79 15.09 -9.28
C LYS A 18 -2.29 15.05 -7.82
N THR A 19 -3.48 15.54 -7.53
CA THR A 19 -4.02 15.62 -6.15
C THR A 19 -4.41 14.24 -5.62
N ALA A 20 -5.21 13.48 -6.38
CA ALA A 20 -5.62 12.13 -6.01
C ALA A 20 -4.41 11.20 -5.86
N ARG A 21 -3.42 11.31 -6.77
CA ARG A 21 -2.19 10.51 -6.67
C ARG A 21 -1.31 10.90 -5.48
N ARG A 22 -1.22 12.19 -5.14
CA ARG A 22 -0.53 12.63 -3.91
C ARG A 22 -1.19 12.08 -2.66
N ALA A 23 -2.52 12.09 -2.59
CA ALA A 23 -3.27 11.50 -1.48
C ALA A 23 -3.01 9.99 -1.37
N MET A 24 -3.00 9.29 -2.51
CA MET A 24 -2.70 7.86 -2.60
C MET A 24 -1.26 7.54 -2.15
N VAL A 25 -0.27 8.32 -2.58
CA VAL A 25 1.13 8.17 -2.13
C VAL A 25 1.25 8.43 -0.63
N LYS A 26 0.57 9.46 -0.10
CA LYS A 26 0.55 9.73 1.34
C LYS A 26 -0.06 8.56 2.13
N ARG A 27 -1.16 7.99 1.63
CA ARG A 27 -1.81 6.81 2.20
C ARG A 27 -0.91 5.58 2.15
N LEU A 28 -0.19 5.37 1.05
CA LEU A 28 0.84 4.33 0.94
C LEU A 28 1.89 4.50 2.04
N ILE A 29 2.52 5.68 2.13
CA ILE A 29 3.56 5.96 3.14
C ILE A 29 3.05 5.69 4.56
N ALA A 30 1.84 6.14 4.89
CA ALA A 30 1.23 5.90 6.19
C ALA A 30 1.05 4.40 6.48
N ALA A 31 0.53 3.64 5.51
CA ALA A 31 0.36 2.19 5.65
C ALA A 31 1.71 1.46 5.79
N LEU A 32 2.73 1.88 5.04
CA LEU A 32 4.07 1.29 5.16
C LEU A 32 4.70 1.61 6.52
N ASN A 33 4.56 2.84 7.01
CA ASN A 33 5.05 3.22 8.34
C ASN A 33 4.34 2.43 9.45
N ASP A 34 3.03 2.19 9.33
CA ASP A 34 2.31 1.31 10.27
C ASP A 34 2.89 -0.11 10.25
N ILE A 35 3.14 -0.67 9.06
CA ILE A 35 3.76 -1.98 8.93
C ILE A 35 5.15 -1.99 9.59
N ALA A 36 6.00 -1.00 9.31
CA ALA A 36 7.33 -0.90 9.91
C ALA A 36 7.30 -0.75 11.43
N ALA A 37 6.31 -0.03 11.97
CA ALA A 37 6.16 0.16 13.41
C ALA A 37 5.74 -1.14 14.13
N ASN A 38 5.00 -2.01 13.47
CA ASN A 38 4.50 -3.26 14.04
C ASN A 38 5.36 -4.49 13.73
N GLU A 39 6.14 -4.47 12.64
CA GLU A 39 6.96 -5.61 12.19
C GLU A 39 8.45 -5.34 12.45
N LYS A 40 9.07 -6.14 13.32
CA LYS A 40 10.51 -6.03 13.61
C LYS A 40 11.35 -6.34 12.35
N GLY A 41 12.23 -5.42 11.97
CA GLY A 41 13.17 -5.59 10.86
C GLY A 41 12.72 -5.02 9.50
N VAL A 42 11.52 -4.44 9.43
CA VAL A 42 11.00 -3.79 8.21
C VAL A 42 11.38 -2.31 8.23
N ASN A 43 12.43 -1.94 7.50
CA ASN A 43 12.91 -0.54 7.39
C ASN A 43 12.79 0.01 5.95
N ALA A 44 12.62 -0.86 4.97
CA ALA A 44 12.52 -0.50 3.55
C ALA A 44 11.23 -1.02 2.89
N PRO A 45 10.66 -0.29 1.92
CA PRO A 45 9.48 -0.73 1.17
C PRO A 45 9.67 -2.07 0.47
N SER A 46 10.89 -2.38 0.01
CA SER A 46 11.23 -3.66 -0.62
C SER A 46 11.11 -4.86 0.32
N GLN A 47 11.20 -4.67 1.64
CA GLN A 47 11.06 -5.75 2.62
C GLN A 47 9.59 -6.08 2.90
N ILE A 48 8.65 -5.25 2.45
CA ILE A 48 7.22 -5.50 2.65
C ILE A 48 6.76 -6.58 1.67
N GLY A 49 6.36 -7.73 2.22
CA GLY A 49 5.81 -8.86 1.47
C GLY A 49 4.30 -9.02 1.68
N ARG A 50 3.73 -10.04 1.02
CA ARG A 50 2.30 -10.38 1.11
C ARG A 50 1.87 -10.63 2.56
N ALA A 51 2.70 -11.31 3.35
CA ALA A 51 2.41 -11.61 4.76
C ALA A 51 2.21 -10.35 5.61
N HIS A 52 3.07 -9.33 5.42
CA HIS A 52 2.96 -8.06 6.14
C HIS A 52 1.66 -7.32 5.80
N ILE A 53 1.24 -7.36 4.53
CA ILE A 53 -0.02 -6.75 4.10
C ILE A 53 -1.23 -7.50 4.68
N HIS A 54 -1.19 -8.84 4.74
CA HIS A 54 -2.24 -9.61 5.41
C HIS A 54 -2.37 -9.23 6.89
N ARG A 55 -1.25 -9.10 7.61
CA ARG A 55 -1.24 -8.65 9.01
C ARG A 55 -1.77 -7.23 9.15
N TYR A 56 -1.35 -6.32 8.25
CA TYR A 56 -1.87 -4.96 8.20
C TYR A 56 -3.39 -4.91 8.08
N TYR A 57 -3.97 -5.66 7.14
CA TYR A 57 -5.42 -5.72 6.99
C TYR A 57 -6.11 -6.37 8.17
N THR A 58 -5.48 -7.35 8.82
CA THR A 58 -6.01 -7.99 10.03
C THR A 58 -6.08 -6.99 11.20
N ARG A 59 -5.11 -6.09 11.33
CA ARG A 59 -5.16 -4.99 12.31
C ARG A 59 -6.22 -3.94 11.98
N HIS A 60 -6.46 -3.72 10.68
CA HIS A 60 -7.35 -2.66 10.18
C HIS A 60 -8.70 -3.19 9.67
N GLN A 61 -9.19 -4.32 10.20
CA GLN A 61 -10.46 -4.93 9.76
C GLN A 61 -11.69 -4.06 10.04
N GLY A 62 -11.59 -3.12 10.99
CA GLY A 62 -12.67 -2.16 11.30
C GLY A 62 -12.81 -1.02 10.29
N LEU A 63 -11.94 -0.92 9.27
CA LEU A 63 -12.06 0.10 8.24
C LEU A 63 -13.19 -0.22 7.26
N SER A 64 -13.83 0.83 6.74
CA SER A 64 -14.84 0.72 5.69
C SER A 64 -14.26 0.10 4.41
N THR A 65 -15.10 -0.59 3.65
CA THR A 65 -14.72 -1.27 2.40
C THR A 65 -14.09 -0.32 1.38
N THR A 66 -14.60 0.92 1.28
CA THR A 66 -14.01 1.99 0.45
C THR A 66 -12.59 2.32 0.88
N THR A 67 -12.34 2.44 2.19
CA THR A 67 -11.01 2.72 2.72
C THR A 67 -10.06 1.55 2.46
N LEU A 68 -10.50 0.31 2.72
CA LEU A 68 -9.70 -0.89 2.42
C LEU A 68 -9.33 -0.98 0.94
N ARG A 69 -10.24 -0.60 0.04
CA ARG A 69 -10.00 -0.51 -1.40
C ARG A 69 -8.96 0.54 -1.75
N ASP A 70 -9.01 1.74 -1.16
CA ASP A 70 -7.97 2.75 -1.36
C ASP A 70 -6.59 2.25 -0.91
N HIS A 71 -6.53 1.52 0.22
CA HIS A 71 -5.30 0.92 0.72
C HIS A 71 -4.80 -0.19 -0.22
N PHE A 72 -5.69 -1.01 -0.79
CA PHE A 72 -5.33 -1.99 -1.81
C PHE A 72 -4.67 -1.35 -3.02
N TYR A 73 -5.26 -0.27 -3.57
CA TYR A 73 -4.63 0.44 -4.69
C TYR A 73 -3.27 1.02 -4.28
N ALA A 74 -3.12 1.53 -3.06
CA ALA A 74 -1.84 2.02 -2.55
C ALA A 74 -0.78 0.90 -2.56
N PHE A 75 -1.10 -0.31 -2.09
CA PHE A 75 -0.18 -1.45 -2.16
C PHE A 75 0.06 -1.93 -3.59
N ARG A 76 -0.92 -1.78 -4.50
CA ARG A 76 -0.74 -2.11 -5.91
C ARG A 76 0.33 -1.22 -6.55
N LEU A 77 0.26 0.08 -6.26
CA LEU A 77 1.30 1.03 -6.66
C LEU A 77 2.67 0.58 -6.12
N LEU A 78 2.77 0.15 -4.85
CA LEU A 78 4.03 -0.38 -4.32
C LEU A 78 4.54 -1.59 -5.15
N TRP A 79 3.67 -2.51 -5.54
CA TRP A 79 4.05 -3.65 -6.38
C TRP A 79 4.60 -3.22 -7.74
N GLU A 80 3.95 -2.25 -8.37
CA GLU A 80 4.41 -1.65 -9.63
C GLU A 80 5.77 -0.98 -9.46
N LEU A 81 5.95 -0.19 -8.38
CA LEU A 81 7.23 0.48 -8.08
C LEU A 81 8.36 -0.50 -7.74
N LEU A 82 8.04 -1.68 -7.20
CA LEU A 82 8.97 -2.77 -6.94
C LEU A 82 9.17 -3.69 -8.15
N ASN A 83 8.45 -3.46 -9.26
CA ASN A 83 8.42 -4.31 -10.43
C ASN A 83 8.15 -5.79 -10.10
N ARG A 84 7.24 -6.04 -9.15
CA ARG A 84 6.90 -7.40 -8.71
C ARG A 84 5.80 -8.00 -9.58
N PRO A 85 5.93 -9.28 -9.98
CA PRO A 85 4.86 -9.96 -10.70
C PRO A 85 3.65 -10.20 -9.79
N GLY A 86 2.46 -10.09 -10.37
CA GLY A 86 1.18 -10.32 -9.71
C GLY A 86 0.65 -9.11 -8.93
N GLU A 87 -0.35 -9.36 -8.09
CA GLU A 87 -1.01 -8.33 -7.28
C GLU A 87 -0.69 -8.50 -5.79
N PRO A 88 -0.69 -7.40 -5.01
CA PRO A 88 -0.68 -7.51 -3.56
C PRO A 88 -1.94 -8.24 -3.06
N PRO A 89 -1.91 -8.82 -1.85
CA PRO A 89 -3.08 -9.49 -1.30
C PRO A 89 -4.24 -8.50 -1.14
N ARG A 90 -5.45 -8.97 -1.44
CA ARG A 90 -6.67 -8.17 -1.32
C ARG A 90 -7.18 -8.20 0.14
N PRO A 91 -7.80 -7.11 0.62
CA PRO A 91 -8.44 -7.09 1.93
C PRO A 91 -9.62 -8.08 1.94
N LYS A 92 -9.75 -8.87 3.02
CA LYS A 92 -10.82 -9.89 3.14
C LYS A 92 -12.24 -9.32 3.08
N ASN A 93 -12.41 -8.02 3.33
CA ASN A 93 -13.72 -7.37 3.41
C ASN A 93 -14.16 -6.69 2.09
N THR A 94 -13.40 -6.80 1.00
CA THR A 94 -13.96 -6.51 -0.33
C THR A 94 -14.83 -7.68 -0.68
N GLY A 95 -16.15 -7.56 -0.52
CA GLY A 95 -17.12 -8.61 -0.81
C GLY A 95 -16.79 -9.38 -2.08
N SER A 96 -16.11 -10.50 -1.91
CA SER A 96 -16.18 -11.66 -2.78
C SER A 96 -17.05 -12.60 -1.97
N ALA A 97 -18.36 -12.44 -2.15
CA ALA A 97 -19.20 -13.62 -2.17
C ALA A 97 -18.68 -14.45 -3.34
N ASP A 98 -18.29 -15.69 -3.02
CA ASP A 98 -18.15 -16.84 -3.92
C ASP A 98 -17.20 -16.69 -5.13
#